data_AF-A0A662H9Q8-F1
#
_entry.id   AF-A0A662H9Q8-F1
#
_cell.length_a   1.000
_cell.length_b   1.000
_cell.length_c   1.000
_cell.angle_alpha   90.00
_cell.angle_beta   90.00
_cell.angle_gamma   90.00
#
_symmetry.space_group_name_H-M   'P 1'
#
loop_
_entity.id
_entity.type
_entity.pdbx_description
1 polymer ?
#
loop_
_entity_poly.entity_id
_entity_poly.type
_entity_poly.pdbx_seq_one_letter_code
_entity_poly.pdbx_strand_id
1 'polypeptide(L)'
;MSSSDGLPDEIWDAAEKVASYLSVLLAVEYDIDVVDRIAKARKLDDFMEGIYNALRRRYNLEDTILKQMGKETNEERRKALSDAIGIIRGLNPSHLEKLRSLNRGALKLVASYIGSRALAYTRTVGMLMQIFHGGR
;
A
#
# COMPACT_ATOMS: atom_id res chain seq x y z
N MET A 1 10.98 -24.03 5.14
CA MET A 1 11.03 -22.67 5.72
C MET A 1 9.80 -22.51 6.57
N SER A 2 9.98 -22.21 7.85
CA SER A 2 8.93 -22.33 8.89
C SER A 2 8.04 -21.09 8.85
N SER A 3 6.74 -21.30 8.65
CA SER A 3 5.70 -20.26 8.65
C SER A 3 5.70 -19.54 10.00
N SER A 4 6.16 -18.30 10.04
CA SER A 4 5.90 -17.43 11.17
C SER A 4 4.39 -17.14 11.23
N ASP A 5 3.76 -17.54 12.34
CA ASP A 5 2.37 -17.25 12.77
C ASP A 5 1.20 -18.10 12.22
N GLY A 6 1.46 -19.22 11.54
CA GLY A 6 0.41 -20.23 11.26
C GLY A 6 -0.70 -19.81 10.28
N LEU A 7 -0.56 -18.64 9.63
CA LEU A 7 -1.42 -18.21 8.52
C LEU A 7 -0.83 -18.67 7.18
N PRO A 8 -1.67 -18.96 6.16
CA PRO A 8 -1.19 -19.28 4.82
C PRO A 8 -0.33 -18.16 4.23
N ASP A 9 0.76 -18.51 3.54
CA ASP A 9 1.67 -17.56 2.89
C ASP A 9 0.93 -16.60 1.94
N GLU A 10 -0.14 -17.08 1.31
CA GLU A 10 -1.01 -16.29 0.44
C GLU A 10 -1.65 -15.07 1.12
N ILE A 11 -1.93 -15.16 2.42
CA ILE A 11 -2.47 -14.03 3.21
C ILE A 11 -1.38 -12.99 3.41
N TRP A 12 -0.16 -13.42 3.69
CA TRP A 12 0.99 -12.53 3.87
C TRP A 12 1.38 -11.84 2.56
N ASP A 13 1.34 -12.56 1.45
CA ASP A 13 1.52 -12.00 0.12
C ASP A 13 0.46 -10.92 -0.17
N ALA A 14 -0.81 -11.21 0.10
CA ALA A 14 -1.89 -10.25 -0.07
C ALA A 14 -1.70 -9.01 0.82
N ALA A 15 -1.34 -9.22 2.08
CA ALA A 15 -1.06 -8.15 3.04
C ALA A 15 0.13 -7.28 2.59
N GLU A 16 1.19 -7.89 2.05
CA GLU A 16 2.33 -7.17 1.49
C GLU A 16 1.94 -6.31 0.28
N LYS A 17 1.09 -6.82 -0.61
CA LYS A 17 0.60 -6.03 -1.76
C LYS A 17 -0.24 -4.84 -1.30
N VAL A 18 -1.10 -5.02 -0.29
CA VAL A 18 -1.87 -3.92 0.30
C VAL A 18 -0.94 -2.91 0.97
N ALA A 19 0.02 -3.36 1.79
CA ALA A 19 0.98 -2.47 2.45
C ALA A 19 1.79 -1.65 1.45
N SER A 20 2.29 -2.27 0.38
CA SER A 20 3.06 -1.59 -0.66
C SER A 20 2.22 -0.54 -1.39
N TYR A 21 0.96 -0.86 -1.72
CA TYR A 21 0.03 0.10 -2.30
C TYR A 21 -0.19 1.31 -1.37
N LEU A 22 -0.40 1.05 -0.08
CA LEU A 22 -0.59 2.10 0.92
C LEU A 22 0.67 2.97 1.10
N SER A 23 1.86 2.39 1.03
CA SER A 23 3.11 3.16 1.03
C SER A 23 3.19 4.14 -0.14
N VAL A 24 2.78 3.71 -1.33
CA VAL A 24 2.74 4.60 -2.52
C VAL A 24 1.69 5.69 -2.34
N LEU A 25 0.48 5.33 -1.90
CA LEU A 25 -0.59 6.29 -1.63
C LEU A 25 -0.13 7.35 -0.62
N LEU A 26 0.47 6.92 0.49
CA LEU A 26 1.02 7.81 1.52
C LEU A 26 2.12 8.71 0.96
N ALA A 27 3.03 8.17 0.15
CA ALA A 27 4.16 8.95 -0.38
C ALA A 27 3.74 10.02 -1.41
N VAL A 28 2.58 9.85 -2.06
CA VAL A 28 2.08 10.75 -3.11
C VAL A 28 1.01 11.71 -2.58
N GLU A 29 0.07 11.22 -1.78
CA GLU A 29 -1.06 12.01 -1.26
C GLU A 29 -0.85 12.50 0.19
N TYR A 30 0.14 11.97 0.91
CA TYR A 30 0.37 12.23 2.34
C TYR A 30 -0.83 11.87 3.25
N ASP A 31 -1.66 10.91 2.83
CA ASP A 31 -2.81 10.46 3.62
C ASP A 31 -2.42 9.32 4.59
N ILE A 32 -1.98 9.72 5.78
CA ILE A 32 -1.67 8.79 6.88
C ILE A 32 -2.93 8.20 7.53
N ASP A 33 -4.07 8.90 7.46
CA ASP A 33 -5.32 8.51 8.12
C ASP A 33 -5.87 7.20 7.54
N VAL A 34 -5.69 6.98 6.23
CA VAL A 34 -6.07 5.71 5.57
C VAL A 34 -5.26 4.54 6.13
N VAL A 35 -3.95 4.72 6.33
CA VAL A 35 -3.07 3.68 6.89
C VAL A 35 -3.48 3.38 8.32
N ASP A 36 -3.70 4.42 9.13
CA ASP A 36 -4.11 4.31 10.52
C ASP A 36 -5.45 3.60 10.69
N ARG A 37 -6.43 3.91 9.82
CA ARG A 37 -7.76 3.27 9.85
C ARG A 37 -7.65 1.76 9.62
N ILE A 38 -6.86 1.36 8.62
CA ILE A 38 -6.65 -0.07 8.31
C ILE A 38 -5.90 -0.76 9.45
N ALA A 39 -4.83 -0.16 9.95
CA ALA A 39 -4.00 -0.73 11.01
C ALA A 39 -4.75 -0.91 12.34
N LYS A 40 -5.69 0.00 12.65
CA LYS A 40 -6.46 -0.01 13.90
C LYS A 40 -7.75 -0.82 13.82
N ALA A 41 -8.12 -1.31 12.64
CA ALA A 41 -9.38 -2.03 12.43
C ALA A 41 -9.50 -3.26 13.36
N ARG A 42 -10.68 -3.43 13.96
CA ARG A 42 -10.98 -4.52 14.90
C ARG A 42 -12.03 -5.49 14.37
N LYS A 43 -12.79 -5.08 13.36
CA LYS A 43 -13.79 -5.87 12.65
C LYS A 43 -13.36 -6.03 11.19
N LEU A 44 -13.72 -7.17 10.61
CA LEU A 44 -13.36 -7.47 9.22
C LEU A 44 -14.00 -6.47 8.26
N ASP A 45 -15.25 -6.08 8.48
CA ASP A 45 -15.95 -5.12 7.62
C ASP A 45 -15.25 -3.76 7.61
N ASP A 46 -14.91 -3.21 8.79
CA ASP A 46 -14.16 -1.95 8.90
C ASP A 46 -12.80 -2.02 8.20
N PHE A 47 -12.11 -3.16 8.33
CA PHE A 47 -10.82 -3.41 7.70
C PHE A 47 -10.94 -3.44 6.18
N MET A 48 -11.89 -4.21 5.65
CA MET A 48 -12.14 -4.31 4.22
C MET A 48 -12.61 -2.97 3.66
N GLU A 49 -13.50 -2.26 4.36
CA GLU A 49 -13.96 -0.92 3.98
C GLU A 49 -12.80 0.08 3.91
N GLY A 50 -11.87 0.03 4.87
CA GLY A 50 -10.64 0.81 4.85
C GLY A 50 -9.83 0.58 3.57
N ILE A 51 -9.62 -0.69 3.21
CA ILE A 51 -8.91 -1.06 1.97
C ILE A 51 -9.68 -0.60 0.73
N TYR A 52 -11.00 -0.79 0.68
CA TYR A 52 -11.83 -0.35 -0.44
C TYR A 52 -11.78 1.17 -0.63
N ASN A 53 -11.82 1.94 0.45
CA ASN A 53 -11.72 3.40 0.38
C ASN A 53 -10.35 3.87 -0.11
N ALA A 54 -9.27 3.16 0.25
CA ALA A 54 -7.94 3.41 -0.30
C ALA A 54 -7.89 3.12 -1.83
N LEU A 55 -8.50 2.01 -2.25
CA LEU A 55 -8.53 1.58 -3.65
C LEU A 55 -9.39 2.47 -4.56
N ARG A 56 -10.40 3.16 -4.02
CA ARG A 56 -11.19 4.15 -4.78
C ARG A 56 -10.33 5.25 -5.40
N ARG A 57 -9.17 5.53 -4.82
CA ARG A 57 -8.23 6.56 -5.29
C ARG A 57 -7.25 6.06 -6.35
N ARG A 58 -7.23 4.75 -6.61
CA ARG A 58 -6.24 4.08 -7.47
C ARG A 58 -6.06 4.74 -8.83
N TYR A 59 -7.17 5.06 -9.49
CA TYR A 59 -7.13 5.67 -10.83
C TYR A 59 -6.46 7.05 -10.79
N ASN A 60 -6.85 7.90 -9.84
CA ASN A 60 -6.29 9.24 -9.69
C ASN A 60 -4.82 9.19 -9.28
N LEU A 61 -4.46 8.27 -8.38
CA LEU A 61 -3.08 8.04 -7.95
C LEU A 61 -2.20 7.63 -9.12
N GLU A 62 -2.65 6.66 -9.92
CA GLU A 62 -1.95 6.19 -11.12
C GLU A 62 -1.77 7.30 -12.16
N ASP A 63 -2.84 8.04 -12.48
CA ASP A 63 -2.78 9.17 -13.41
C ASP A 63 -1.81 10.27 -12.93
N THR A 64 -1.82 10.58 -11.63
CA THR A 64 -0.91 11.55 -11.02
C THR A 64 0.56 11.14 -11.20
N ILE A 65 0.88 9.88 -10.93
CA ILE A 65 2.24 9.35 -11.08
C ILE A 65 2.65 9.32 -12.56
N LEU A 66 1.77 8.88 -13.47
CA LEU A 66 2.07 8.85 -14.91
C LEU A 66 2.32 10.26 -15.47
N LYS A 67 1.52 11.25 -15.06
CA LYS A 67 1.71 12.66 -15.45
C LYS A 67 3.05 13.21 -14.94
N GLN A 68 3.43 12.88 -13.71
CA GLN A 68 4.72 13.31 -13.16
C GLN A 68 5.89 12.61 -13.87
N MET A 69 5.75 11.32 -14.17
CA MET A 69 6.76 10.53 -14.88
C MET A 69 7.02 11.05 -16.30
N GLY A 70 5.99 11.57 -16.98
CA GLY A 70 6.15 12.19 -18.30
C GLY A 70 6.94 13.50 -18.29
N LYS A 71 7.09 14.14 -17.12
CA LYS A 71 7.84 15.40 -16.94
C LYS A 71 9.22 15.19 -16.31
N GLU A 72 9.46 14.01 -15.74
CA GLU A 72 10.68 13.71 -15.00
C GLU A 72 11.84 13.37 -15.95
N THR A 73 12.92 14.13 -15.84
CA THR A 73 14.14 13.96 -16.64
C THR A 73 15.20 13.16 -15.90
N ASN A 74 15.16 13.13 -14.57
CA ASN A 74 16.06 12.34 -13.76
C ASN A 74 15.68 10.85 -13.85
N GLU A 75 16.59 10.02 -14.37
CA GLU A 75 16.36 8.60 -14.62
C GLU A 75 16.02 7.82 -13.34
N GLU A 76 16.70 8.13 -12.23
CA GLU A 76 16.47 7.46 -10.95
C GLU A 76 15.07 7.76 -10.40
N ARG A 77 14.65 9.03 -10.45
CA ARG A 77 13.29 9.44 -10.07
C ARG A 77 12.25 8.84 -11.00
N ARG A 78 12.53 8.79 -12.30
CA ARG A 78 11.64 8.14 -13.28
C ARG A 78 11.48 6.65 -13.01
N LYS A 79 12.55 5.97 -12.61
CA LYS A 79 12.49 4.57 -12.17
C LYS A 79 11.61 4.40 -10.93
N ALA A 80 11.76 5.25 -9.92
CA ALA A 80 10.90 5.21 -8.73
C ALA A 80 9.41 5.40 -9.06
N LEU A 81 9.08 6.30 -9.98
CA LEU A 81 7.71 6.49 -10.49
C LEU A 81 7.20 5.24 -11.23
N SER A 82 8.04 4.63 -12.08
CA SER A 82 7.69 3.38 -12.77
C SER A 82 7.46 2.23 -11.79
N ASP A 83 8.32 2.08 -10.77
CA ASP A 83 8.17 1.06 -9.73
C ASP A 83 6.86 1.26 -8.95
N ALA A 84 6.50 2.52 -8.66
CA ALA A 84 5.23 2.87 -8.02
C ALA A 84 4.01 2.45 -8.86
N ILE A 85 4.05 2.64 -10.18
CA ILE A 85 3.01 2.13 -11.09
C ILE A 85 2.93 0.61 -11.04
N GLY A 86 4.08 -0.08 -11.02
CA GLY A 86 4.15 -1.53 -10.87
C GLY A 86 3.48 -2.01 -9.58
N ILE A 87 3.73 -1.33 -8.46
CA ILE A 87 3.10 -1.61 -7.16
C ILE A 87 1.57 -1.41 -7.24
N ILE A 88 1.11 -0.28 -7.78
CA ILE A 88 -0.32 0.03 -7.90
C ILE A 88 -1.03 -1.03 -8.74
N ARG A 89 -0.45 -1.38 -9.89
CA ARG A 89 -1.02 -2.37 -10.81
C ARG A 89 -0.96 -3.79 -10.26
N GLY A 90 0.01 -4.08 -9.41
CA GLY A 90 0.22 -5.39 -8.80
C GLY A 90 -0.81 -5.78 -7.74
N LEU A 91 -1.62 -4.87 -7.22
CA LEU A 91 -2.70 -5.18 -6.28
C LEU A 91 -3.99 -5.54 -7.03
N ASN A 92 -4.44 -6.79 -6.95
CA ASN A 92 -5.59 -7.32 -7.68
C ASN A 92 -6.72 -7.80 -6.74
N PRO A 93 -7.96 -7.95 -7.25
CA PRO A 93 -9.10 -8.38 -6.43
C PRO A 93 -8.88 -9.71 -5.69
N SER A 94 -8.15 -10.66 -6.29
CA SER A 94 -7.84 -11.95 -5.66
C SER A 94 -7.02 -11.81 -4.37
N HIS A 95 -6.19 -10.77 -4.24
CA HIS A 95 -5.49 -10.48 -2.98
C HIS A 95 -6.48 -10.07 -1.88
N LEU A 96 -7.52 -9.31 -2.24
CA LEU A 96 -8.54 -8.86 -1.29
C LEU A 96 -9.41 -10.03 -0.82
N GLU A 97 -9.75 -10.94 -1.73
CA GLU A 97 -10.51 -12.16 -1.39
C GLU A 97 -9.77 -13.03 -0.37
N LYS A 98 -8.44 -13.13 -0.46
CA LYS A 98 -7.62 -13.83 0.54
C LYS A 98 -7.77 -13.22 1.93
N LEU A 99 -7.82 -11.88 2.02
CA LEU A 99 -7.97 -11.15 3.28
C LEU A 99 -9.38 -11.21 3.88
N ARG A 100 -10.41 -11.51 3.07
CA ARG A 100 -11.79 -11.68 3.56
C ARG A 100 -11.99 -12.91 4.44
N SER A 101 -11.06 -13.86 4.44
CA SER A 101 -11.15 -15.08 5.26
C SER A 101 -10.57 -14.93 6.67
N LEU A 102 -10.10 -13.73 7.04
CA LEU A 102 -9.44 -13.49 8.32
C LEU A 102 -10.41 -13.62 9.50
N ASN A 103 -10.04 -14.45 10.48
CA ASN A 103 -10.66 -14.44 11.80
C ASN A 103 -10.16 -13.25 12.65
N ARG A 104 -10.79 -12.99 13.80
CA ARG A 104 -10.48 -11.82 14.65
C ARG A 104 -9.01 -11.74 15.11
N GLY A 105 -8.39 -12.88 15.44
CA GLY A 105 -7.00 -12.92 15.88
C GLY A 105 -6.03 -12.60 14.75
N ALA A 106 -6.22 -13.28 13.61
CA ALA A 106 -5.46 -13.06 12.38
C ALA A 106 -5.62 -11.63 11.85
N LEU A 107 -6.83 -11.08 11.90
CA LEU A 107 -7.14 -9.73 11.47
C LEU A 107 -6.25 -8.69 12.18
N LYS A 108 -6.15 -8.77 13.52
CA LYS A 108 -5.35 -7.82 14.29
C LYS A 108 -3.87 -7.88 13.87
N LEU A 109 -3.35 -9.08 13.67
CA LEU A 109 -1.96 -9.31 13.29
C LEU A 109 -1.69 -8.77 11.88
N VAL A 110 -2.52 -9.16 10.90
CA VAL A 110 -2.39 -8.73 9.49
C VAL A 110 -2.58 -7.22 9.34
N ALA A 111 -3.57 -6.64 10.01
CA ALA A 111 -3.80 -5.19 10.00
C ALA A 111 -2.59 -4.43 10.56
N SER A 112 -2.01 -4.91 11.67
CA SER A 112 -0.83 -4.30 12.27
C SER A 112 0.40 -4.41 11.36
N TYR A 113 0.58 -5.57 10.70
CA TYR A 113 1.64 -5.77 9.70
C TYR A 113 1.50 -4.84 8.49
N ILE A 114 0.28 -4.69 7.96
CA ILE A 114 0.02 -3.78 6.84
C ILE A 114 0.38 -2.35 7.24
N GLY A 115 -0.08 -1.90 8.42
CA GLY A 115 0.20 -0.56 8.91
C GLY A 115 1.69 -0.30 9.11
N SER A 116 2.38 -1.18 9.84
CA SER A 116 3.81 -1.00 10.13
C SER A 116 4.66 -1.04 8.86
N ARG A 117 4.35 -1.95 7.93
CA ARG A 117 5.06 -2.06 6.64
C ARG A 117 4.75 -0.88 5.73
N ALA A 118 3.51 -0.41 5.69
CA ALA A 118 3.13 0.74 4.87
C ALA A 118 3.90 2.02 5.28
N LEU A 119 4.13 2.18 6.58
CA LEU A 119 4.87 3.29 7.17
C LEU A 119 6.40 3.12 7.11
N ALA A 120 6.90 1.93 6.80
CA ALA A 120 8.33 1.68 6.73
C ALA A 120 8.95 2.48 5.57
N TYR A 121 9.93 3.32 5.90
CA TYR A 121 10.62 4.13 4.90
C TYR A 121 11.47 3.25 3.98
N THR A 122 11.24 3.35 2.68
CA THR A 122 12.05 2.69 1.64
C THR A 122 12.65 3.73 0.71
N ARG A 123 13.66 3.34 -0.08
CA ARG A 123 14.27 4.23 -1.08
C ARG A 123 13.22 4.77 -2.06
N THR A 124 12.34 3.91 -2.57
CA THR A 124 11.26 4.30 -3.50
C THR A 124 10.29 5.29 -2.83
N VAL A 125 9.85 5.00 -1.61
CA VAL A 125 8.96 5.91 -0.84
C VAL A 125 9.62 7.28 -0.62
N GLY A 126 10.90 7.29 -0.24
CA GLY A 126 11.67 8.52 -0.06
C GLY A 126 11.76 9.38 -1.32
N MET A 127 12.01 8.74 -2.46
CA MET A 127 12.04 9.43 -3.75
C MET A 127 10.67 9.99 -4.13
N LEU A 128 9.60 9.21 -3.96
CA LEU A 128 8.24 9.68 -4.22
C LEU A 128 7.91 10.90 -3.35
N MET A 129 8.21 10.85 -2.05
CA MET A 129 8.03 12.00 -1.16
C MET A 129 8.83 13.23 -1.61
N GLN A 130 10.08 13.06 -2.04
CA GLN A 130 10.86 14.18 -2.59
C GLN A 130 10.25 14.75 -3.87
N ILE A 131 9.73 13.90 -4.76
CA ILE A 131 9.11 14.31 -6.02
C ILE A 131 7.82 15.09 -5.77
N PHE A 132 6.95 14.61 -4.88
CA PHE A 132 5.62 15.17 -4.66
C PHE A 132 5.56 16.23 -3.55
N HIS A 133 6.55 16.28 -2.66
CA HIS A 133 6.54 17.16 -1.48
C HIS A 133 7.86 17.92 -1.22
N GLY A 134 8.97 17.52 -1.84
CA GLY A 134 10.31 18.09 -1.60
C GLY A 134 10.59 19.45 -2.27
N GLY A 135 9.55 20.12 -2.78
CA GLY A 135 9.61 21.51 -3.27
C GLY A 135 9.19 22.55 -2.22
N ARG A 136 9.25 22.20 -0.92
CA ARG A 136 9.05 23.12 0.21
C ARG A 136 10.35 23.28 0.98
#